data_AF-B7Q3A5-F1
#
_entry.id   AF-B7Q3A5-F1
#
_cell.length_a   1.000
_cell.length_b   1.000
_cell.length_c   1.000
_cell.angle_alpha   90.00
_cell.angle_beta   90.00
_cell.angle_gamma   90.00
#
_symmetry.space_group_name_H-M   'P 1'
#
loop_
_entity.id
_entity.type
_entity.pdbx_description
1 polymer ?
#
loop_
_entity_poly.entity_id
_entity_poly.type
_entity_poly.pdbx_seq_one_letter_code
_entity_poly.pdbx_strand_id
1 'polypeptide(L)'
;MAVVVVEKGNAIAKVVIPDTLKKISDVSVTYDLVELDEEVTTEQVCSKIFASGTPPHLMIDAVRTPGSSIDKLSTAVRETARRMLLPTLSLTYGWHNDYALSGWNKLSPLEQQLLVHVTPPGDAYTQIIRSLCKDMELGTAGILYDKTVIIDHKYARLLENVPTRHIMREVGDSFEDFEKKAKLVHSTDVANFFVVGSGATLSNALRLDTFVAKCEECMNVTALVATPEITDPALETPAHKDRENYPFSSRLDVAFYIDTTKMAVKAMNEERKASRMPPVLEFQTCSNTTIPTSFMEKRKDIQLETTIKEVSYACYNQRR
;
A
#
# COMPACT_ATOMS: atom_id res chain seq x y z
N MET A 1 -8.17 -20.18 6.80
CA MET A 1 -7.84 -20.05 5.36
C MET A 1 -7.92 -18.58 4.99
N ALA A 2 -6.91 -18.06 4.30
CA ALA A 2 -6.91 -16.72 3.73
C ALA A 2 -7.00 -16.79 2.20
N VAL A 3 -7.37 -15.69 1.55
CA VAL A 3 -7.18 -15.49 0.11
C VAL A 3 -6.33 -14.25 -0.08
N VAL A 4 -5.32 -14.35 -0.96
CA VAL A 4 -4.44 -13.24 -1.31
C VAL A 4 -4.81 -12.81 -2.72
N VAL A 5 -5.27 -11.57 -2.87
CA VAL A 5 -5.70 -11.02 -4.15
C VAL A 5 -4.64 -10.02 -4.60
N VAL A 6 -4.05 -10.27 -5.78
CA VAL A 6 -3.00 -9.41 -6.35
C VAL A 6 -3.28 -9.15 -7.82
N GLU A 7 -2.90 -7.97 -8.29
CA GLU A 7 -2.79 -7.70 -9.71
C GLU A 7 -1.47 -8.25 -10.28
N LYS A 8 -1.46 -8.61 -11.56
CA LYS A 8 -0.25 -9.14 -12.21
C LYS A 8 0.97 -8.20 -12.14
N GLY A 9 0.73 -6.89 -12.14
CA GLY A 9 1.78 -5.87 -12.05
C GLY A 9 2.44 -5.74 -10.67
N ASN A 10 1.86 -6.30 -9.60
CA ASN A 10 2.41 -6.20 -8.25
C ASN A 10 3.27 -7.43 -7.88
N ALA A 11 4.46 -7.50 -8.48
CA ALA A 11 5.41 -8.60 -8.27
C ALA A 11 5.87 -8.74 -6.81
N ILE A 12 5.91 -7.65 -6.04
CA ILE A 12 6.33 -7.65 -4.63
C ILE A 12 5.29 -8.37 -3.79
N ALA A 13 4.03 -7.92 -3.81
CA ALA A 13 2.96 -8.53 -2.99
C ALA A 13 2.75 -10.01 -3.34
N LYS A 14 2.84 -10.34 -4.63
CA LYS A 14 2.72 -11.71 -5.15
C LYS A 14 3.72 -12.68 -4.52
N VAL A 15 4.91 -12.21 -4.16
CA VAL A 15 5.95 -13.05 -3.52
C VAL A 15 5.89 -12.92 -2.01
N VAL A 16 5.89 -11.69 -1.50
CA VAL A 16 6.10 -11.41 -0.07
C VAL A 16 4.93 -11.90 0.79
N ILE A 17 3.68 -11.68 0.37
CA ILE A 17 2.52 -12.07 1.18
C ILE A 17 2.43 -13.60 1.30
N PRO A 18 2.47 -14.39 0.19
CA PRO A 18 2.50 -15.84 0.29
C PRO A 18 3.67 -16.40 1.08
N ASP A 19 4.88 -15.86 0.90
CA ASP A 19 6.05 -16.31 1.66
C ASP A 19 5.90 -16.03 3.15
N THR A 20 5.34 -14.87 3.51
CA THR A 20 5.05 -14.53 4.90
C THR A 20 4.04 -15.51 5.49
N LEU A 21 2.94 -15.78 4.78
CA LEU A 21 1.91 -16.74 5.23
C LEU A 21 2.46 -18.15 5.49
N LYS A 22 3.44 -18.61 4.70
CA LYS A 22 4.12 -19.91 4.91
C LYS A 22 5.05 -19.92 6.12
N LYS A 23 5.63 -18.77 6.48
CA LYS A 23 6.69 -18.65 7.49
C LYS A 23 6.19 -18.20 8.85
N ILE A 24 4.96 -17.69 8.96
CA ILE A 24 4.37 -17.35 10.25
C ILE A 24 4.30 -18.62 11.13
N SER A 25 5.05 -18.62 12.23
CA SER A 25 5.14 -19.72 13.20
C SER A 25 3.91 -19.82 14.10
N ASP A 26 3.25 -18.68 14.35
CA ASP A 26 2.28 -18.55 15.44
C ASP A 26 0.91 -19.13 15.08
N VAL A 27 0.61 -19.21 13.79
CA VAL A 27 -0.69 -19.64 13.26
C VAL A 27 -0.48 -20.37 11.94
N SER A 28 -0.91 -21.62 11.86
CA SER A 28 -0.97 -22.34 10.57
C SER A 28 -2.09 -21.76 9.70
N VAL A 29 -1.72 -21.16 8.57
CA VAL A 29 -2.67 -20.56 7.62
C VAL A 29 -2.52 -21.21 6.25
N THR A 30 -3.61 -21.82 5.78
CA THR A 30 -3.75 -22.16 4.35
C THR A 30 -4.18 -20.92 3.58
N TYR A 31 -3.72 -20.77 2.35
CA TYR A 31 -4.08 -19.64 1.50
C TYR A 31 -4.25 -20.03 0.03
N ASP A 32 -5.16 -19.32 -0.64
CA ASP A 32 -5.29 -19.30 -2.10
C ASP A 32 -4.71 -17.99 -2.65
N LEU A 33 -3.97 -18.03 -3.76
CA LEU A 33 -3.47 -16.85 -4.47
C LEU A 33 -4.33 -16.59 -5.71
N VAL A 34 -4.93 -15.42 -5.78
CA VAL A 34 -5.76 -14.97 -6.89
C VAL A 34 -5.04 -13.85 -7.62
N GLU A 35 -4.59 -14.15 -8.83
CA GLU A 35 -4.00 -13.17 -9.74
C GLU A 35 -5.06 -12.60 -10.70
N LEU A 36 -5.11 -11.26 -10.76
CA LEU A 36 -6.08 -10.51 -11.55
C LEU A 36 -5.41 -9.73 -12.68
N ASP A 37 -6.10 -9.71 -13.82
CA ASP A 37 -5.81 -8.83 -14.95
C ASP A 37 -6.35 -7.42 -14.68
N GLU A 38 -5.86 -6.41 -15.42
CA GLU A 38 -6.29 -5.01 -15.24
C GLU A 38 -7.78 -4.80 -15.51
N GLU A 39 -8.36 -5.60 -16.43
CA GLU A 39 -9.77 -5.56 -16.79
C GLU A 39 -10.50 -6.82 -16.31
N VAL A 40 -11.17 -6.71 -15.15
CA VAL A 40 -12.00 -7.78 -14.59
C VAL A 40 -13.31 -7.22 -14.03
N THR A 41 -14.36 -8.04 -14.07
CA THR A 41 -15.65 -7.72 -13.43
C THR A 41 -15.70 -8.22 -12.00
N THR A 42 -16.59 -7.66 -11.18
CA THR A 42 -16.87 -8.14 -9.80
C THR A 42 -17.22 -9.63 -9.77
N GLU A 43 -17.98 -10.12 -10.76
CA GLU A 43 -18.37 -11.53 -10.83
C GLU A 43 -17.18 -12.45 -11.12
N GLN A 44 -16.26 -12.03 -11.99
CA GLN A 44 -15.03 -12.76 -12.28
C GLN A 44 -14.11 -12.80 -11.06
N VAL A 45 -13.95 -11.67 -10.36
CA VAL A 45 -13.17 -11.60 -9.12
C VAL A 45 -13.74 -12.53 -8.05
N CYS A 46 -15.06 -12.45 -7.82
CA CYS A 46 -15.75 -13.33 -6.90
C CYS A 46 -15.56 -14.81 -7.26
N SER A 47 -15.76 -15.18 -8.52
CA SER A 47 -15.62 -16.57 -8.95
C SER A 47 -14.20 -17.11 -8.72
N LYS A 48 -13.17 -16.27 -8.91
CA LYS A 48 -11.79 -16.64 -8.62
C LYS A 48 -11.52 -16.80 -7.12
N ILE A 49 -12.04 -15.89 -6.28
CA ILE A 49 -11.87 -15.93 -4.82
C ILE A 49 -12.50 -17.19 -4.20
N PHE A 50 -13.67 -17.59 -4.70
CA PHE A 50 -14.43 -18.71 -4.15
C PHE A 50 -14.28 -20.01 -4.97
N ALA A 51 -13.29 -20.09 -5.86
CA ALA A 51 -13.10 -21.22 -6.78
C ALA A 51 -12.87 -22.56 -6.06
N SER A 52 -12.24 -22.56 -4.89
CA SER A 52 -12.00 -23.76 -4.07
C SER A 52 -13.27 -24.26 -3.36
N GLY A 53 -14.39 -23.55 -3.47
CA GLY A 53 -15.66 -23.87 -2.82
C GLY A 53 -15.66 -23.65 -1.31
N THR A 54 -14.51 -23.26 -0.73
CA THR A 54 -14.37 -22.97 0.70
C THR A 54 -14.21 -21.47 0.90
N PRO A 55 -15.15 -20.79 1.58
CA PRO A 55 -15.04 -19.36 1.82
C PRO A 55 -13.80 -19.01 2.66
N PRO A 56 -12.94 -18.09 2.19
CA PRO A 56 -11.83 -17.61 2.98
C PRO A 56 -12.35 -16.86 4.21
N HIS A 57 -11.59 -16.91 5.31
CA HIS A 57 -11.92 -16.19 6.55
C HIS A 57 -11.34 -14.77 6.56
N LEU A 58 -10.34 -14.55 5.71
CA LEU A 58 -9.62 -13.30 5.56
C LEU A 58 -9.27 -13.13 4.09
N MET A 59 -9.57 -11.98 3.53
CA MET A 59 -8.99 -11.51 2.28
C MET A 59 -7.86 -10.53 2.56
N ILE A 60 -6.71 -10.75 1.94
CA ILE A 60 -5.64 -9.76 1.86
C ILE A 60 -5.65 -9.24 0.43
N ASP A 61 -6.17 -8.04 0.26
CA ASP A 61 -6.26 -7.35 -1.04
C ASP A 61 -5.04 -6.45 -1.22
N ALA A 62 -4.15 -6.83 -2.13
CA ALA A 62 -2.91 -6.10 -2.43
C ALA A 62 -2.84 -5.62 -3.89
N VAL A 63 -4.00 -5.37 -4.48
CA VAL A 63 -4.09 -4.63 -5.74
C VAL A 63 -3.60 -3.20 -5.52
N ARG A 64 -2.68 -2.69 -6.35
CA ARG A 64 -2.16 -1.32 -6.20
C ARG A 64 -2.74 -0.36 -7.23
N THR A 65 -2.96 -0.82 -8.45
CA THR A 65 -3.20 0.07 -9.60
C THR A 65 -4.56 0.72 -9.52
N PRO A 66 -4.61 2.00 -9.91
CA PRO A 66 -5.58 2.48 -10.85
C PRO A 66 -4.86 2.78 -12.18
N GLY A 67 -5.06 1.94 -13.19
CA GLY A 67 -4.65 2.27 -14.57
C GLY A 67 -5.52 3.41 -15.09
N SER A 68 -5.22 3.97 -16.26
CA SER A 68 -6.04 5.02 -16.90
C SER A 68 -7.39 4.46 -17.39
N SER A 69 -8.28 4.22 -16.42
CA SER A 69 -9.70 3.81 -16.40
C SER A 69 -10.04 3.53 -14.91
N ILE A 70 -9.85 4.60 -14.12
CA ILE A 70 -9.30 4.80 -12.77
C ILE A 70 -9.73 3.94 -11.56
N ASP A 71 -10.59 2.92 -11.64
CA ASP A 71 -10.94 2.19 -10.40
C ASP A 71 -11.51 0.79 -10.61
N LYS A 72 -11.54 0.26 -11.83
CA LYS A 72 -12.32 -0.96 -12.13
C LYS A 72 -11.88 -2.18 -11.33
N LEU A 73 -10.57 -2.44 -11.26
CA LEU A 73 -10.03 -3.60 -10.56
C LEU A 73 -10.20 -3.49 -9.04
N SER A 74 -9.70 -2.40 -8.43
CA SER A 74 -9.89 -2.10 -7.00
C SER A 74 -11.38 -2.11 -6.61
N THR A 75 -12.23 -1.49 -7.43
CA THR A 75 -13.69 -1.50 -7.22
C THR A 75 -14.28 -2.89 -7.32
N ALA A 76 -13.86 -3.71 -8.29
CA ALA A 76 -14.34 -5.07 -8.42
C ALA A 76 -13.99 -5.93 -7.19
N VAL A 77 -12.76 -5.80 -6.66
CA VAL A 77 -12.33 -6.50 -5.44
C VAL A 77 -13.10 -5.99 -4.22
N ARG A 78 -13.19 -4.67 -4.04
CA ARG A 78 -13.94 -4.06 -2.93
C ARG A 78 -15.41 -4.43 -2.94
N GLU A 79 -16.08 -4.33 -4.09
CA GLU A 79 -17.50 -4.69 -4.22
C GLU A 79 -17.72 -6.19 -3.97
N THR A 80 -16.75 -7.05 -4.34
CA THR A 80 -16.79 -8.47 -3.96
C THR A 80 -16.71 -8.63 -2.45
N ALA A 81 -15.78 -7.95 -1.78
CA ALA A 81 -15.62 -7.98 -0.34
C ALA A 81 -16.91 -7.57 0.39
N ARG A 82 -17.52 -6.47 -0.06
CA ARG A 82 -18.76 -5.91 0.49
C ARG A 82 -19.95 -6.84 0.31
N ARG A 83 -20.18 -7.34 -0.92
CA ARG A 83 -21.29 -8.25 -1.24
C ARG A 83 -21.23 -9.55 -0.45
N MET A 84 -20.03 -10.01 -0.13
CA MET A 84 -19.82 -11.23 0.65
C MET A 84 -19.65 -10.99 2.15
N LEU A 85 -19.62 -9.73 2.60
CA LEU A 85 -19.19 -9.34 3.94
C LEU A 85 -17.92 -10.09 4.37
N LEU A 86 -16.96 -10.19 3.46
CA LEU A 86 -15.73 -10.95 3.67
C LEU A 86 -14.78 -10.10 4.53
N PRO A 87 -14.34 -10.56 5.72
CA PRO A 87 -13.34 -9.85 6.49
C PRO A 87 -12.09 -9.62 5.63
N THR A 88 -11.72 -8.36 5.45
CA THR A 88 -10.74 -7.95 4.45
C THR A 88 -9.75 -6.98 5.05
N LEU A 89 -8.46 -7.25 4.83
CA LEU A 89 -7.41 -6.25 4.91
C LEU A 89 -7.09 -5.78 3.50
N SER A 90 -7.50 -4.56 3.16
CA SER A 90 -7.14 -3.92 1.91
C SER A 90 -5.86 -3.12 2.10
N LEU A 91 -4.92 -3.35 1.18
CA LEU A 91 -3.61 -2.75 1.08
C LEU A 91 -3.49 -1.98 -0.24
N THR A 92 -4.61 -1.50 -0.77
CA THR A 92 -4.66 -0.70 -1.98
C THR A 92 -4.12 0.70 -1.72
N TYR A 93 -3.68 1.41 -2.75
CA TYR A 93 -3.40 2.85 -2.62
C TYR A 93 -4.69 3.66 -2.41
N GLY A 94 -4.60 4.80 -1.72
CA GLY A 94 -5.74 5.70 -1.48
C GLY A 94 -5.50 6.73 -0.36
N TRP A 95 -5.69 8.03 -0.67
CA TRP A 95 -5.74 9.16 0.28
C TRP A 95 -7.13 9.28 0.93
N HIS A 96 -7.29 9.69 2.20
CA HIS A 96 -8.55 10.23 2.81
C HIS A 96 -9.63 10.96 1.91
N ASN A 97 -9.32 11.59 0.75
CA ASN A 97 -10.26 12.17 -0.21
C ASN A 97 -10.49 11.20 -1.39
N ASP A 98 -9.48 10.44 -1.79
CA ASP A 98 -9.63 9.22 -2.60
C ASP A 98 -10.30 8.08 -1.82
N TYR A 99 -10.40 8.11 -0.48
CA TYR A 99 -11.26 7.24 0.36
C TYR A 99 -12.73 7.48 0.01
N ALA A 100 -13.07 8.69 -0.45
CA ALA A 100 -14.38 9.01 -0.99
C ALA A 100 -14.60 8.43 -2.39
N LEU A 101 -13.55 8.35 -3.20
CA LEU A 101 -13.61 7.82 -4.56
C LEU A 101 -13.54 6.28 -4.58
N SER A 102 -12.70 5.71 -3.72
CA SER A 102 -12.64 4.28 -3.41
C SER A 102 -13.79 3.82 -2.52
N GLY A 103 -14.78 4.66 -2.21
CA GLY A 103 -16.01 4.25 -1.50
C GLY A 103 -15.84 3.72 -0.08
N TRP A 104 -14.61 3.68 0.46
CA TRP A 104 -14.30 3.23 1.82
C TRP A 104 -14.89 4.16 2.89
N ASN A 105 -15.24 5.40 2.53
CA ASN A 105 -15.96 6.32 3.43
C ASN A 105 -17.47 6.09 3.49
N LYS A 106 -18.05 5.20 2.67
CA LYS A 106 -19.48 4.90 2.61
C LYS A 106 -19.82 3.54 3.22
N LEU A 107 -18.94 2.99 4.03
CA LEU A 107 -19.17 1.72 4.73
C LEU A 107 -20.19 1.89 5.85
N SER A 108 -21.13 0.94 5.92
CA SER A 108 -22.00 0.74 7.08
C SER A 108 -21.17 0.39 8.34
N PRO A 109 -21.74 0.56 9.55
CA PRO A 109 -21.02 0.22 10.79
C PRO A 109 -20.47 -1.20 10.81
N LEU A 110 -21.20 -2.17 10.26
CA LEU A 110 -20.73 -3.55 10.13
C LEU A 110 -19.58 -3.67 9.13
N GLU A 111 -19.70 -3.07 7.95
CA GLU A 111 -18.63 -3.11 6.95
C GLU A 111 -17.34 -2.45 7.48
N GLN A 112 -17.43 -1.39 8.29
CA GLN A 112 -16.25 -0.75 8.90
C GLN A 112 -15.49 -1.71 9.82
N GLN A 113 -16.20 -2.57 10.55
CA GLN A 113 -15.57 -3.58 11.41
C GLN A 113 -14.91 -4.73 10.62
N LEU A 114 -15.37 -4.98 9.38
CA LEU A 114 -14.93 -6.10 8.56
C LEU A 114 -13.87 -5.73 7.52
N LEU A 115 -13.93 -4.50 6.99
CA LEU A 115 -13.15 -4.07 5.85
C LEU A 115 -12.17 -2.98 6.29
N VAL A 116 -10.95 -3.42 6.57
CA VAL A 116 -9.89 -2.57 7.11
C VAL A 116 -8.97 -2.17 5.98
N HIS A 117 -8.81 -0.88 5.74
CA HIS A 117 -7.89 -0.35 4.74
C HIS A 117 -6.65 0.21 5.43
N VAL A 118 -5.48 -0.27 5.00
CA VAL A 118 -4.18 0.21 5.47
C VAL A 118 -3.39 0.68 4.25
N THR A 119 -3.12 1.98 4.19
CA THR A 119 -2.42 2.59 3.06
C THR A 119 -0.94 2.15 3.01
N PRO A 120 -0.45 1.65 1.86
CA PRO A 120 0.96 1.31 1.71
C PRO A 120 1.88 2.55 1.74
N PRO A 121 3.16 2.36 2.11
CA PRO A 121 4.13 3.44 2.25
C PRO A 121 4.48 4.12 0.92
N GLY A 122 4.24 3.47 -0.22
CA GLY A 122 4.28 4.11 -1.54
C GLY A 122 3.31 5.30 -1.72
N ASP A 123 2.38 5.55 -0.78
CA ASP A 123 1.62 6.82 -0.74
C ASP A 123 2.34 7.89 0.07
N ALA A 124 3.15 7.52 1.06
CA ALA A 124 3.64 8.43 2.09
C ALA A 124 4.51 9.56 1.52
N TYR A 125 5.36 9.31 0.53
CA TYR A 125 6.22 10.36 -0.03
C TYR A 125 5.42 11.46 -0.73
N THR A 126 4.33 11.10 -1.44
CA THR A 126 3.45 12.10 -2.07
C THR A 126 2.75 12.96 -1.03
N GLN A 127 2.38 12.36 0.10
CA GLN A 127 1.79 13.06 1.24
C GLN A 127 2.79 14.02 1.87
N ILE A 128 4.00 13.54 2.13
CA ILE A 128 5.09 14.34 2.72
C ILE A 128 5.37 15.56 1.84
N ILE A 129 5.57 15.36 0.53
CA ILE A 129 5.82 16.48 -0.40
C ILE A 129 4.69 17.49 -0.34
N ARG A 130 3.43 17.03 -0.40
CA ARG A 130 2.28 17.93 -0.44
C ARG A 130 2.08 18.67 0.88
N SER A 131 2.25 18.02 2.02
CA SER A 131 2.19 18.66 3.34
C SER A 131 3.28 19.70 3.47
N LEU A 132 4.52 19.39 3.08
CA LEU A 132 5.62 20.36 3.08
C LEU A 132 5.33 21.56 2.17
N CYS A 133 4.78 21.33 0.97
CA CYS A 133 4.38 22.42 0.08
C CYS A 133 3.33 23.34 0.71
N LYS A 134 2.38 22.79 1.47
CA LYS A 134 1.34 23.56 2.16
C LYS A 134 1.87 24.29 3.38
N ASP A 135 2.53 23.56 4.27
CA ASP A 135 2.96 24.05 5.59
C ASP A 135 4.06 25.10 5.47
N MET A 136 4.89 25.00 4.41
CA MET A 136 5.93 25.98 4.11
C MET A 136 5.53 27.00 3.05
N GLU A 137 4.27 26.96 2.56
CA GLU A 137 3.74 27.88 1.54
C GLU A 137 4.61 27.97 0.27
N LEU A 138 5.10 26.83 -0.22
CA LEU A 138 6.03 26.80 -1.36
C LEU A 138 5.34 27.19 -2.66
N GLY A 139 5.79 28.26 -3.32
CA GLY A 139 5.26 28.69 -4.62
C GLY A 139 5.69 27.80 -5.80
N THR A 140 6.88 27.19 -5.72
CA THR A 140 7.44 26.29 -6.75
C THR A 140 8.11 25.06 -6.13
N ALA A 141 8.00 23.91 -6.80
CA ALA A 141 8.59 22.64 -6.38
C ALA A 141 9.13 21.80 -7.56
N GLY A 142 10.38 21.35 -7.47
CA GLY A 142 11.02 20.43 -8.39
C GLY A 142 11.09 19.06 -7.76
N ILE A 143 10.54 18.03 -8.41
CA ILE A 143 10.50 16.68 -7.86
C ILE A 143 11.30 15.75 -8.76
N LEU A 144 12.44 15.27 -8.26
CA LEU A 144 13.29 14.29 -8.92
C LEU A 144 13.00 12.93 -8.29
N TYR A 145 12.69 11.93 -9.11
CA TYR A 145 12.39 10.58 -8.62
C TYR A 145 13.01 9.51 -9.49
N ASP A 146 13.41 8.37 -8.93
CA ASP A 146 13.87 7.24 -9.74
C ASP A 146 12.78 6.18 -9.91
N LYS A 147 13.08 5.13 -10.69
CA LYS A 147 12.18 4.01 -10.98
C LYS A 147 11.77 3.19 -9.76
N THR A 148 12.39 3.42 -8.61
CA THR A 148 11.93 2.80 -7.38
C THR A 148 10.60 3.41 -6.94
N VAL A 149 10.32 4.66 -7.31
CA VAL A 149 9.11 5.36 -6.90
C VAL A 149 8.01 5.17 -7.94
N ILE A 150 6.86 4.66 -7.51
CA ILE A 150 5.69 4.45 -8.39
C ILE A 150 4.81 5.70 -8.36
N ILE A 151 4.82 6.48 -9.45
CA ILE A 151 4.20 7.82 -9.53
C ILE A 151 2.90 7.84 -10.36
N ASP A 152 2.65 6.79 -11.14
CA ASP A 152 1.76 6.78 -12.31
C ASP A 152 0.37 7.38 -12.09
N HIS A 153 -0.31 7.07 -10.99
CA HIS A 153 -1.67 7.56 -10.70
C HIS A 153 -1.72 8.79 -9.79
N LYS A 154 -0.58 9.17 -9.20
CA LYS A 154 -0.49 10.27 -8.22
C LYS A 154 0.02 11.56 -8.83
N TYR A 155 0.62 11.51 -10.02
CA TYR A 155 1.14 12.68 -10.73
C TYR A 155 0.10 13.80 -10.85
N ALA A 156 -1.09 13.50 -11.38
CA ALA A 156 -2.11 14.51 -11.64
C ALA A 156 -2.71 15.11 -10.37
N ARG A 157 -2.66 14.40 -9.24
CA ARG A 157 -3.31 14.80 -7.98
C ARG A 157 -2.35 15.26 -6.88
N LEU A 158 -1.05 15.03 -7.02
CA LEU A 158 -0.04 15.29 -5.99
C LEU A 158 -0.20 16.67 -5.35
N LEU A 159 -0.28 17.72 -6.16
CA LEU A 159 -0.47 19.10 -5.70
C LEU A 159 -1.82 19.69 -6.15
N GLU A 160 -2.82 18.85 -6.44
CA GLU A 160 -4.17 19.34 -6.77
C GLU A 160 -4.74 20.15 -5.61
N ASN A 161 -5.25 21.36 -5.89
CA ASN A 161 -5.72 22.32 -4.87
C ASN A 161 -4.61 22.78 -3.89
N VAL A 162 -3.34 22.72 -4.29
CA VAL A 162 -2.22 23.36 -3.58
C VAL A 162 -1.67 24.46 -4.48
N PRO A 163 -1.46 25.69 -4.00
CA PRO A 163 -0.97 26.81 -4.81
C PRO A 163 0.54 26.71 -5.13
N THR A 164 1.02 25.50 -5.46
CA THR A 164 2.42 25.21 -5.76
C THR A 164 2.54 24.74 -7.20
N ARG A 165 3.28 25.50 -8.03
CA ARG A 165 3.65 25.05 -9.38
C ARG A 165 4.75 24.01 -9.26
N HIS A 166 4.64 22.90 -9.98
CA HIS A 166 5.62 21.83 -9.86
C HIS A 166 6.08 21.26 -11.19
N ILE A 167 7.30 20.73 -11.19
CA ILE A 167 7.90 20.00 -12.30
C ILE A 167 8.45 18.70 -11.74
N MET A 168 8.02 17.58 -12.32
CA MET A 168 8.52 16.26 -11.94
C MET A 168 9.35 15.66 -13.06
N ARG A 169 10.45 15.00 -12.70
CA ARG A 169 11.31 14.28 -13.65
C ARG A 169 11.78 12.96 -13.06
N GLU A 170 11.55 11.90 -13.81
CA GLU A 170 12.18 10.61 -13.54
C GLU A 170 13.68 10.73 -13.85
N VAL A 171 14.56 10.39 -12.90
CA VAL A 171 16.02 10.35 -13.02
C VAL A 171 16.51 8.90 -13.11
N GLY A 172 17.62 8.69 -13.81
CA GLY A 172 18.32 7.41 -13.88
C GLY A 172 19.38 7.28 -12.79
N ASP A 173 20.01 6.10 -12.76
CA ASP A 173 20.95 5.74 -11.70
C ASP A 173 22.31 6.45 -11.82
N SER A 174 22.68 6.90 -13.03
CA SER A 174 23.94 7.59 -13.29
C SER A 174 23.91 9.05 -12.82
N PHE A 175 25.02 9.52 -12.25
CA PHE A 175 25.18 10.92 -11.86
C PHE A 175 24.97 11.90 -13.04
N GLU A 176 25.45 11.55 -14.24
CA GLU A 176 25.33 12.40 -15.44
C GLU A 176 23.86 12.63 -15.84
N ASP A 177 23.03 11.59 -15.85
CA ASP A 177 21.60 11.72 -16.12
C ASP A 177 20.89 12.51 -15.01
N PHE A 178 21.21 12.23 -13.75
CA PHE A 178 20.67 12.97 -12.61
C PHE A 178 21.00 14.46 -12.72
N GLU A 179 22.27 14.81 -12.94
CA GLU A 179 22.74 16.18 -13.07
C GLU A 179 22.05 16.91 -14.22
N LYS A 180 21.97 16.27 -15.40
CA LYS A 180 21.30 16.84 -16.57
C LYS A 180 19.84 17.18 -16.28
N LYS A 181 19.11 16.26 -15.63
CA LYS A 181 17.69 16.46 -15.30
C LYS A 181 17.49 17.46 -14.17
N ALA A 182 18.35 17.46 -13.16
CA ALA A 182 18.33 18.44 -12.08
C ALA A 182 18.56 19.87 -12.62
N LYS A 183 19.55 20.07 -13.51
CA LYS A 183 19.79 21.35 -14.16
C LYS A 183 18.60 21.82 -15.00
N LEU A 184 17.91 20.90 -15.68
CA LEU A 184 16.71 21.24 -16.44
C LEU A 184 15.59 21.75 -15.53
N VAL A 185 15.35 21.09 -14.39
CA VAL A 185 14.36 21.56 -13.39
C VAL A 185 14.78 22.89 -12.75
N HIS A 186 16.07 23.09 -12.51
CA HIS A 186 16.58 24.36 -11.98
C HIS A 186 16.41 25.53 -12.98
N SER A 187 16.57 25.27 -14.29
CA SER A 187 16.42 26.30 -15.33
C SER A 187 15.01 26.88 -15.47
N THR A 188 14.03 26.34 -14.74
CA THR A 188 12.61 26.73 -14.80
C THR A 188 12.11 27.56 -13.60
N ASP A 189 13.01 28.29 -12.92
CA ASP A 189 12.69 29.15 -11.76
C ASP A 189 12.05 28.40 -10.59
N VAL A 190 12.54 27.18 -10.36
CA VAL A 190 12.16 26.34 -9.23
C VAL A 190 13.12 26.58 -8.07
N ALA A 191 12.59 27.00 -6.93
CA ALA A 191 13.37 27.32 -5.73
C ALA A 191 13.54 26.13 -4.78
N ASN A 192 12.58 25.21 -4.75
CA ASN A 192 12.55 24.10 -3.79
C ASN A 192 12.63 22.76 -4.52
N PHE A 193 13.41 21.83 -3.99
CA PHE A 193 13.62 20.52 -4.61
C PHE A 193 13.31 19.39 -3.64
N PHE A 194 12.58 18.39 -4.15
CA PHE A 194 12.32 17.12 -3.50
C PHE A 194 13.02 16.04 -4.31
N VAL A 195 13.85 15.25 -3.65
CA VAL A 195 14.49 14.08 -4.26
C VAL A 195 13.96 12.83 -3.55
N VAL A 196 13.34 11.94 -4.31
CA VAL A 196 12.71 10.72 -3.78
C VAL A 196 13.24 9.52 -4.55
N GLY A 197 13.85 8.56 -3.87
CA GLY A 197 14.31 7.35 -4.54
C GLY A 197 15.25 6.52 -3.70
N SER A 198 16.02 5.69 -4.39
CA SER A 198 17.06 4.87 -3.81
C SER A 198 18.18 5.70 -3.16
N GLY A 199 18.98 5.04 -2.34
CA GLY A 199 20.19 5.64 -1.78
C GLY A 199 21.17 6.13 -2.85
N ALA A 200 21.19 5.53 -4.05
CA ALA A 200 22.01 6.01 -5.16
C ALA A 200 21.52 7.36 -5.68
N THR A 201 20.20 7.53 -5.84
CA THR A 201 19.56 8.80 -6.22
C THR A 201 19.80 9.89 -5.18
N LEU A 202 19.66 9.56 -3.90
CA LEU A 202 19.99 10.49 -2.81
C LEU A 202 21.47 10.86 -2.80
N SER A 203 22.36 9.90 -3.05
CA SER A 203 23.80 10.14 -3.17
C SER A 203 24.13 11.07 -4.34
N ASN A 204 23.49 10.88 -5.49
CA ASN A 204 23.65 11.77 -6.65
C ASN A 204 23.17 13.20 -6.33
N ALA A 205 22.07 13.35 -5.59
CA ALA A 205 21.59 14.66 -5.14
C ALA A 205 22.60 15.37 -4.23
N LEU A 206 23.16 14.65 -3.25
CA LEU A 206 24.16 15.18 -2.32
C LEU A 206 25.51 15.49 -2.99
N ARG A 207 25.77 14.95 -4.18
CA ARG A 207 26.97 15.25 -4.97
C ARG A 207 26.81 16.46 -5.89
N LEU A 208 25.58 16.92 -6.10
CA LEU A 208 25.31 18.00 -7.03
C LEU A 208 25.68 19.34 -6.39
N ASP A 209 26.62 20.07 -6.99
CA ASP A 209 27.03 21.40 -6.51
C ASP A 209 25.86 22.38 -6.42
N THR A 210 24.86 22.23 -7.29
CA THR A 210 23.61 23.02 -7.28
C THR A 210 22.73 22.74 -6.06
N PHE A 211 22.85 21.56 -5.43
CA PHE A 211 22.15 21.20 -4.19
C PHE A 211 23.00 21.33 -2.93
N VAL A 212 24.33 21.38 -3.04
CA VAL A 212 25.21 21.26 -1.87
C VAL A 212 26.20 22.40 -1.68
N ALA A 213 26.70 23.10 -2.69
CA ALA A 213 27.74 24.08 -2.41
C ALA A 213 27.97 25.11 -3.52
N LYS A 214 27.42 26.31 -3.31
CA LYS A 214 28.17 27.58 -3.31
C LYS A 214 27.37 28.61 -2.52
N CYS A 215 27.31 28.46 -1.20
CA CYS A 215 26.78 29.52 -0.34
C CYS A 215 27.50 29.53 1.01
N GLU A 216 28.20 30.63 1.27
CA GLU A 216 28.57 31.08 2.62
C GLU A 216 27.33 31.45 3.46
N GLU A 217 26.13 31.47 2.84
CA GLU A 217 24.83 31.65 3.51
C GLU A 217 23.82 30.57 3.07
N CYS A 218 23.78 29.49 3.86
CA CYS A 218 22.63 28.64 4.20
C CYS A 218 21.70 28.12 3.09
N MET A 219 21.84 26.83 2.73
CA MET A 219 20.72 26.01 2.26
C MET A 219 20.28 25.04 3.36
N ASN A 220 18.98 25.02 3.67
CA ASN A 220 18.39 24.06 4.61
C ASN A 220 18.08 22.76 3.86
N VAL A 221 18.97 21.78 3.95
CA VAL A 221 18.74 20.43 3.43
C VAL A 221 18.11 19.57 4.51
N THR A 222 16.90 19.08 4.26
CA THR A 222 16.23 18.10 5.12
C THR A 222 16.19 16.76 4.41
N ALA A 223 16.83 15.74 4.97
CA ALA A 223 16.78 14.37 4.47
C ALA A 223 15.89 13.51 5.39
N LEU A 224 14.85 12.90 4.81
CA LEU A 224 14.03 11.89 5.47
C LEU A 224 14.37 10.53 4.87
N VAL A 225 14.98 9.65 5.68
CA VAL A 225 15.37 8.31 5.26
C VAL A 225 14.53 7.29 6.04
N ALA A 226 13.70 6.54 5.32
CA ALA A 226 12.97 5.41 5.88
C ALA A 226 13.72 4.12 5.56
N THR A 227 14.30 3.48 6.58
CA THR A 227 14.96 2.18 6.44
C THR A 227 14.22 1.17 7.30
N PRO A 228 13.51 0.19 6.71
CA PRO A 228 12.85 -0.84 7.50
C PRO A 228 13.90 -1.72 8.18
N GLU A 229 13.65 -2.07 9.44
CA GLU A 229 14.47 -2.99 10.22
C GLU A 229 13.88 -4.40 10.14
N ILE A 230 14.72 -5.39 9.84
CA ILE A 230 14.32 -6.80 9.89
C ILE A 230 14.47 -7.26 11.33
N THR A 231 13.36 -7.24 12.08
CA THR A 231 13.36 -7.68 13.49
C THR A 231 13.26 -9.20 13.63
N ASP A 232 12.86 -9.90 12.58
CA ASP A 232 12.61 -11.35 12.58
C ASP A 232 13.29 -12.00 11.36
N PRO A 233 14.50 -12.55 11.52
CA PRO A 233 15.24 -13.17 10.42
C PRO A 233 14.51 -14.34 9.76
N ALA A 234 13.57 -14.99 10.46
CA ALA A 234 12.79 -16.09 9.90
C ALA A 234 11.83 -15.62 8.80
N LEU A 235 11.51 -14.32 8.77
CA LEU A 235 10.63 -13.71 7.78
C LEU A 235 11.37 -13.05 6.61
N GLU A 236 12.69 -13.20 6.54
CA GLU A 236 13.43 -12.82 5.35
C GLU A 236 12.87 -13.54 4.11
N THR A 237 12.41 -12.75 3.14
CA THR A 237 11.95 -13.20 1.82
C THR A 237 13.00 -12.93 0.75
N PRO A 238 12.93 -13.58 -0.44
CA PRO A 238 13.84 -13.30 -1.55
C PRO A 238 13.89 -11.81 -1.91
N ALA A 239 12.77 -11.10 -1.79
CA ALA A 239 12.68 -9.65 -2.04
C ALA A 239 13.52 -8.79 -1.07
N HIS A 240 13.97 -9.31 0.08
CA HIS A 240 14.94 -8.61 0.94
C HIS A 240 16.37 -8.70 0.39
N LYS A 241 16.69 -9.80 -0.30
CA LYS A 241 18.05 -10.16 -0.72
C LYS A 241 18.34 -9.74 -2.15
N ASP A 242 17.33 -9.76 -2.99
CA ASP A 242 17.42 -9.44 -4.41
C ASP A 242 17.17 -7.95 -4.67
N ARG A 243 18.24 -7.16 -4.53
CA ARG A 243 18.22 -5.70 -4.73
C ARG A 243 18.09 -5.27 -6.18
N GLU A 244 18.38 -6.19 -7.12
CA GLU A 244 18.35 -5.92 -8.55
C GLU A 244 16.92 -5.99 -9.07
N ASN A 245 16.16 -7.00 -8.64
CA ASN A 245 14.75 -7.14 -9.01
C ASN A 245 13.79 -6.39 -8.08
N TYR A 246 14.23 -5.99 -6.88
CA TYR A 246 13.40 -5.29 -5.89
C TYR A 246 14.17 -4.09 -5.26
N PRO A 247 14.07 -2.87 -5.82
CA PRO A 247 14.89 -1.73 -5.39
C PRO A 247 14.36 -1.00 -4.13
N PHE A 248 15.03 0.02 -3.57
CA PHE A 248 14.80 0.55 -2.20
C PHE A 248 13.34 0.75 -1.72
N SER A 249 12.44 1.30 -2.53
CA SER A 249 10.99 1.40 -2.22
C SER A 249 10.35 0.05 -1.97
N SER A 250 10.80 -0.98 -2.70
CA SER A 250 10.42 -2.37 -2.51
C SER A 250 10.70 -2.82 -1.09
N ARG A 251 11.80 -2.38 -0.45
CA ARG A 251 12.12 -2.85 0.90
C ARG A 251 11.12 -2.34 1.92
N LEU A 252 10.66 -1.10 1.73
CA LEU A 252 9.60 -0.53 2.56
C LEU A 252 8.25 -1.20 2.28
N ASP A 253 7.93 -1.47 1.01
CA ASP A 253 6.73 -2.24 0.63
C ASP A 253 6.80 -3.70 1.11
N VAL A 254 7.98 -4.33 1.09
CA VAL A 254 8.25 -5.70 1.56
C VAL A 254 8.01 -5.75 3.07
N ALA A 255 8.62 -4.85 3.83
CA ALA A 255 8.40 -4.75 5.27
C ALA A 255 6.91 -4.50 5.59
N PHE A 256 6.29 -3.59 4.84
CA PHE A 256 4.86 -3.30 4.95
C PHE A 256 4.00 -4.56 4.71
N TYR A 257 4.23 -5.29 3.62
CA TYR A 257 3.48 -6.51 3.33
C TYR A 257 3.70 -7.61 4.36
N ILE A 258 4.91 -7.75 4.92
CA ILE A 258 5.16 -8.68 6.02
C ILE A 258 4.35 -8.28 7.26
N ASP A 259 4.53 -7.05 7.72
CA ASP A 259 3.95 -6.58 8.98
C ASP A 259 2.42 -6.60 8.92
N THR A 260 1.85 -6.10 7.82
CA THR A 260 0.40 -6.11 7.61
C THR A 260 -0.16 -7.52 7.48
N THR A 261 0.55 -8.45 6.80
CA THR A 261 0.13 -9.86 6.72
C THR A 261 0.16 -10.54 8.09
N LYS A 262 1.24 -10.37 8.87
CA LYS A 262 1.33 -10.90 10.25
C LYS A 262 0.19 -10.37 11.10
N MET A 263 -0.04 -9.06 11.04
CA MET A 263 -1.09 -8.38 11.79
C MET A 263 -2.47 -8.92 11.43
N ALA A 264 -2.77 -9.08 10.14
CA ALA A 264 -4.04 -9.61 9.65
C ALA A 264 -4.29 -11.04 10.14
N VAL A 265 -3.29 -11.91 10.01
CA VAL A 265 -3.37 -13.32 10.43
C VAL A 265 -3.55 -13.43 11.94
N LYS A 266 -2.78 -12.65 12.71
CA LYS A 266 -2.90 -12.63 14.17
C LYS A 266 -4.28 -12.13 14.59
N ALA A 267 -4.77 -11.05 13.98
CA ALA A 267 -6.11 -10.53 14.26
C ALA A 267 -7.22 -11.55 13.92
N MET A 268 -7.15 -12.19 12.74
CA MET A 268 -8.07 -13.27 12.37
C MET A 268 -8.04 -14.41 13.41
N ASN A 269 -6.86 -14.79 13.90
CA ASN A 269 -6.74 -15.84 14.91
C ASN A 269 -7.34 -15.43 16.27
N GLU A 270 -7.15 -14.19 16.70
CA GLU A 270 -7.75 -13.66 17.92
C GLU A 270 -9.28 -13.57 17.81
N GLU A 271 -9.84 -13.15 16.66
CA GLU A 271 -11.29 -13.18 16.42
C GLU A 271 -11.87 -14.60 16.54
N ARG A 272 -11.13 -15.62 16.08
CA ARG A 272 -11.54 -17.02 16.20
C ARG A 272 -11.44 -17.53 17.64
N LYS A 273 -10.36 -17.20 18.36
CA LYS A 273 -10.23 -17.55 19.79
C LYS A 273 -11.33 -16.91 20.64
N ALA A 274 -11.71 -15.67 20.32
CA ALA A 274 -12.81 -14.96 20.96
C ALA A 274 -14.20 -15.47 20.53
N SER A 275 -14.28 -16.48 19.65
CA SER A 275 -15.53 -17.01 19.09
C SER A 275 -16.40 -15.97 18.37
N ARG A 276 -15.81 -14.84 17.95
CA ARG A 276 -16.47 -13.78 17.17
C ARG A 276 -16.50 -14.09 15.68
N MET A 277 -15.50 -14.81 15.18
CA MET A 277 -15.45 -15.29 13.81
C MET A 277 -15.93 -16.75 13.71
N PRO A 278 -16.99 -17.04 12.94
CA PRO A 278 -17.48 -18.41 12.75
C PRO A 278 -16.41 -19.34 12.18
N PRO A 279 -16.43 -20.65 12.52
CA PRO A 279 -15.47 -21.62 12.00
C PRO A 279 -15.62 -21.90 10.50
N VAL A 280 -16.79 -21.59 9.94
CA VAL A 280 -17.09 -21.64 8.51
C VAL A 280 -17.94 -20.42 8.18
N LEU A 281 -17.49 -19.61 7.23
CA LEU A 281 -18.29 -18.50 6.72
C LEU A 281 -19.26 -18.99 5.64
N GLU A 282 -20.47 -18.42 5.62
CA GLU A 282 -21.42 -18.64 4.54
C GLU A 282 -21.02 -17.83 3.30
N PHE A 283 -21.31 -18.37 2.11
CA PHE A 283 -21.14 -17.64 0.85
C PHE A 283 -22.37 -17.81 -0.03
N GLN A 284 -22.56 -16.85 -0.94
CA GLN A 284 -23.67 -16.85 -1.90
C GLN A 284 -23.12 -16.89 -3.32
N THR A 285 -24.01 -17.01 -4.31
CA THR A 285 -23.60 -16.96 -5.70
C THR A 285 -23.04 -15.58 -6.05
N CYS A 286 -22.00 -15.56 -6.88
CA CYS A 286 -21.35 -14.32 -7.33
C CYS A 286 -22.26 -13.40 -8.16
N SER A 287 -23.39 -13.92 -8.65
CA SER A 287 -24.44 -13.18 -9.35
C SER A 287 -25.37 -12.41 -8.42
N ASN A 288 -25.46 -12.78 -7.13
CA ASN A 288 -26.38 -12.11 -6.21
C ASN A 288 -25.80 -10.78 -5.71
N THR A 289 -26.58 -9.71 -5.84
CA THR A 289 -26.20 -8.36 -5.42
C THR A 289 -26.72 -7.99 -4.04
N THR A 290 -27.71 -8.73 -3.53
CA THR A 290 -28.32 -8.47 -2.22
C THR A 290 -27.55 -9.21 -1.14
N ILE A 291 -27.22 -8.52 -0.04
CA ILE A 291 -26.57 -9.13 1.12
C ILE A 291 -27.64 -9.84 1.96
N PRO A 292 -27.52 -11.17 2.20
CA PRO A 292 -28.48 -11.90 3.02
C PRO A 292 -28.47 -11.43 4.49
N THR A 293 -29.63 -11.38 5.14
CA THR A 293 -29.70 -11.06 6.58
C THR A 293 -28.91 -12.03 7.44
N SER A 294 -28.84 -13.31 7.04
CA SER A 294 -28.03 -14.31 7.73
C SER A 294 -26.54 -13.96 7.75
N PHE A 295 -26.04 -13.30 6.71
CA PHE A 295 -24.65 -12.87 6.62
C PHE A 295 -24.36 -11.76 7.62
N MET A 296 -25.28 -10.80 7.75
CA MET A 296 -25.17 -9.72 8.72
C MET A 296 -25.18 -10.28 10.15
N GLU A 297 -26.15 -11.13 10.47
CA GLU A 297 -26.28 -11.71 11.81
C GLU A 297 -25.08 -12.57 12.23
N LYS A 298 -24.52 -13.37 11.32
CA LYS A 298 -23.37 -14.24 11.62
C LYS A 298 -22.04 -13.52 11.69
N ARG A 299 -21.97 -12.27 11.20
CA ARG A 299 -20.73 -11.49 11.12
C ARG A 299 -20.76 -10.23 11.98
N LYS A 300 -21.90 -9.89 12.60
CA LYS A 300 -22.06 -8.68 13.42
C LYS A 300 -21.09 -8.60 14.60
N ASP A 301 -20.65 -9.76 15.09
CA ASP A 301 -19.76 -9.84 16.24
C ASP A 301 -18.28 -9.78 15.84
N ILE A 302 -17.94 -9.89 14.55
CA ILE A 302 -16.55 -9.79 14.09
C ILE A 302 -16.07 -8.35 14.24
N GLN A 303 -14.96 -8.15 14.94
CA GLN A 303 -14.37 -6.83 15.20
C GLN A 303 -12.95 -6.75 14.63
N LEU A 304 -12.79 -7.04 13.35
CA LEU A 304 -11.47 -7.13 12.72
C LEU A 304 -10.71 -5.80 12.82
N GLU A 305 -11.38 -4.67 12.59
CA GLU A 305 -10.77 -3.34 12.70
C GLU A 305 -10.17 -3.09 14.10
N THR A 306 -10.95 -3.33 15.15
CA THR A 306 -10.54 -3.14 16.54
C THR A 306 -9.39 -4.07 16.89
N THR A 307 -9.50 -5.35 16.54
CA THR A 307 -8.48 -6.36 16.85
C THR A 307 -7.18 -6.09 16.08
N ILE A 308 -7.24 -5.61 14.84
CA ILE A 308 -6.04 -5.16 14.11
C ILE A 308 -5.35 -4.01 14.86
N LYS A 309 -6.11 -3.02 15.34
CA LYS A 309 -5.55 -1.91 16.15
C LYS A 309 -4.89 -2.45 17.42
N GLU A 310 -5.55 -3.31 18.18
CA GLU A 310 -5.02 -3.91 19.41
C GLU A 310 -3.74 -4.71 19.17
N VAL A 311 -3.73 -5.55 18.14
CA VAL A 311 -2.54 -6.33 17.73
C VAL A 311 -1.40 -5.40 17.34
N SER A 312 -1.68 -4.31 16.63
CA SER A 312 -0.66 -3.33 16.22
C SER A 312 -0.01 -2.65 17.43
N TYR A 313 -0.80 -2.27 18.45
CA TYR A 313 -0.29 -1.66 19.68
C TYR A 313 0.52 -2.65 20.52
N ALA A 314 0.07 -3.91 20.62
CA ALA A 314 0.79 -4.94 21.35
C ALA A 314 2.18 -5.20 20.73
N CYS A 315 2.28 -5.23 19.40
CA CYS A 315 3.55 -5.35 18.70
C CYS A 315 4.47 -4.15 18.96
N TYR A 316 3.92 -2.92 19.06
CA TYR A 316 4.69 -1.72 19.38
C TYR A 316 5.28 -1.77 20.79
N ASN A 317 4.49 -2.18 21.79
CA ASN A 317 4.92 -2.20 23.18
C ASN A 317 5.95 -3.30 23.50
N GLN A 318 6.03 -4.37 22.70
CA GLN A 318 7.06 -5.40 22.83
C GLN A 318 8.44 -4.96 22.31
N ARG A 319 8.53 -3.83 21.60
CA ARG A 319 9.79 -3.28 21.06
C ARG A 319 10.41 -2.18 21.93
N ARG A 320 9.78 -1.80 23.04
CA ARG A 320 10.32 -0.87 24.05
C ARG A 320 10.81 -1.64 25.26
#